data_AF-A0A2V8JP54-F1
#
_entry.id   AF-A0A2V8JP54-F1
#
_cell.length_a   1.000
_cell.length_b   1.000
_cell.length_c   1.000
_cell.angle_alpha   90.00
_cell.angle_beta   90.00
_cell.angle_gamma   90.00
#
_symmetry.space_group_name_H-M   'P 1'
#
loop_
_entity.id
_entity.type
_entity.pdbx_description
1 polymer ?
#
loop_
_entity_poly.entity_id
_entity_poly.type
_entity_poly.pdbx_seq_one_letter_code
_entity_poly.pdbx_strand_id
1 'polypeptide(L)'
;DAETFARNGFGEMSEEEARHVCERVFEEDLAGEKLVSNRSIWRRFPNVRNRHWSHDRYVLVGDALRTAHFSIGSGTRLAIEDAIALERALYDTGYNIPAALEGYEVARRPIVEKLLEAADSSARWYESFPQHMRLQTMEFAMSYIQRSGRVDFGKLRLLSPKFVAAYEEQGLSEGYFLQ
;
A
#
# COMPACT_ATOMS: atom_id res chain seq x y z
N ASP A 1 9.34 1.09 -13.58
CA ASP A 1 8.54 0.19 -14.45
C ASP A 1 9.41 -0.94 -15.00
N ALA A 2 8.84 -1.93 -15.69
CA ALA A 2 9.55 -3.11 -16.17
C ALA A 2 10.61 -2.81 -17.25
N GLU A 3 10.38 -1.78 -18.08
CA GLU A 3 11.33 -1.35 -19.10
C GLU A 3 12.56 -0.73 -18.45
N THR A 4 12.36 0.15 -17.47
CA THR A 4 13.45 0.72 -16.67
C THR A 4 14.24 -0.37 -15.94
N PHE A 5 13.57 -1.38 -15.38
CA PHE A 5 14.24 -2.51 -14.72
C PHE A 5 15.16 -3.28 -15.68
N ALA A 6 14.64 -3.65 -16.86
CA ALA A 6 15.38 -4.38 -17.88
C ALA A 6 16.55 -3.55 -18.46
N ARG A 7 16.30 -2.28 -18.81
CA ARG A 7 17.31 -1.37 -19.37
C ARG A 7 18.51 -1.17 -18.46
N ASN A 8 18.31 -1.21 -17.14
CA ASN A 8 19.39 -1.05 -16.16
C ASN A 8 20.00 -2.39 -15.72
N GLY A 9 19.55 -3.54 -16.23
CA GLY A 9 20.13 -4.85 -15.90
C GLY A 9 19.91 -5.33 -14.47
N PHE A 10 18.97 -4.75 -13.72
CA PHE A 10 18.75 -5.08 -12.29
C PHE A 10 18.41 -6.55 -12.02
N GLY A 11 17.93 -7.28 -13.03
CA GLY A 11 17.62 -8.72 -12.90
C GLY A 11 18.84 -9.63 -12.82
N GLU A 12 20.00 -9.14 -13.24
CA GLU A 12 21.27 -9.91 -13.28
C GLU A 12 22.28 -9.42 -12.24
N MET A 13 22.03 -8.25 -11.64
CA MET A 13 22.89 -7.67 -10.61
C MET A 13 22.84 -8.47 -9.30
N SER A 14 24.00 -8.61 -8.67
CA SER A 14 24.11 -8.94 -7.26
C SER A 14 23.48 -7.84 -6.39
N GLU A 15 23.19 -8.19 -5.13
CA GLU A 15 22.67 -7.23 -4.15
C GLU A 15 23.62 -6.04 -3.95
N GLU A 16 24.94 -6.27 -4.00
CA GLU A 16 25.96 -5.22 -3.85
C GLU A 16 25.98 -4.27 -5.05
N GLU A 17 25.95 -4.80 -6.27
CA GLU A 17 25.91 -3.99 -7.50
C GLU A 17 24.65 -3.13 -7.55
N ALA A 18 23.48 -3.72 -7.28
CA ALA A 18 22.22 -3.01 -7.26
C ALA A 18 22.21 -1.90 -6.20
N ARG A 19 22.78 -2.16 -5.02
CA ARG A 19 22.92 -1.16 -3.96
C ARG A 19 23.75 0.04 -4.42
N HIS A 20 24.89 -0.18 -5.08
CA HIS A 20 25.72 0.91 -5.60
C HIS A 20 25.01 1.72 -6.69
N VAL A 21 24.20 1.08 -7.54
CA VAL A 21 23.37 1.80 -8.50
C VAL A 21 22.36 2.69 -7.77
N CYS A 22 21.68 2.19 -6.74
CA CYS A 22 20.76 2.99 -5.93
C CYS A 22 21.47 4.15 -5.20
N GLU A 23 22.63 3.93 -4.61
CA GLU A 23 23.43 4.98 -3.96
C GLU A 23 23.76 6.11 -4.95
N ARG A 24 24.12 5.78 -6.19
CA ARG A 24 24.38 6.77 -7.24
C ARG A 24 23.12 7.51 -7.68
N VAL A 25 22.00 6.80 -7.84
CA VAL A 25 20.73 7.42 -8.27
C VAL A 25 20.20 8.40 -7.22
N PHE A 26 20.40 8.10 -5.94
CA PHE A 26 19.92 8.89 -4.80
C PHE A 26 21.05 9.65 -4.08
N GLU A 27 22.17 9.95 -4.76
CA GLU A 27 23.35 10.56 -4.13
C GLU A 27 23.02 11.88 -3.42
N GLU A 28 22.23 12.74 -4.07
CA GLU A 28 21.77 14.01 -3.51
C GLU A 28 20.85 13.81 -2.29
N ASP A 29 19.93 12.85 -2.37
CA ASP A 29 18.98 12.54 -1.29
C ASP A 29 19.66 11.88 -0.08
N LEU A 30 20.74 11.11 -0.32
CA LEU A 30 21.49 10.40 0.71
C LEU A 30 22.51 11.31 1.43
N ALA A 31 22.79 12.51 0.91
CA ALA A 31 23.75 13.45 1.49
C ALA A 31 25.13 12.83 1.82
N GLY A 32 25.58 11.90 0.98
CA GLY A 32 26.87 11.19 1.13
C GLY A 32 26.82 9.94 2.01
N GLU A 33 25.66 9.58 2.57
CA GLU A 33 25.50 8.35 3.34
C GLU A 33 25.35 7.11 2.45
N LYS A 34 25.72 5.94 3.01
CA LYS A 34 25.63 4.65 2.30
C LYS A 34 24.35 3.90 2.65
N LEU A 35 23.86 3.11 1.70
CA LEU A 35 22.75 2.20 1.93
C LEU A 35 23.22 0.97 2.73
N VAL A 36 22.44 0.59 3.73
CA VAL A 36 22.63 -0.67 4.47
C VAL A 36 21.76 -1.75 3.83
N SER A 37 22.42 -2.78 3.31
CA SER A 37 21.73 -3.92 2.70
C SER A 37 21.18 -4.87 3.77
N ASN A 38 20.02 -5.47 3.51
CA ASN A 38 19.41 -6.49 4.37
C ASN A 38 18.56 -7.46 3.52
N ARG A 39 19.21 -8.35 2.75
CA ARG A 39 18.54 -9.25 1.80
C ARG A 39 17.61 -8.47 0.87
N SER A 40 18.11 -7.34 0.39
CA SER A 40 17.43 -6.36 -0.46
C SER A 40 17.38 -6.87 -1.91
N ILE A 41 16.64 -7.95 -2.11
CA ILE A 41 16.53 -8.65 -3.39
C ILE A 41 15.41 -8.02 -4.21
N TRP A 42 15.72 -7.66 -5.46
CA TRP A 42 14.70 -7.22 -6.42
C TRP A 42 13.69 -8.33 -6.67
N ARG A 43 12.41 -8.02 -6.45
CA ARG A 43 11.32 -8.96 -6.66
C ARG A 43 10.03 -8.24 -6.98
N ARG A 44 9.11 -8.95 -7.64
CA ARG A 44 7.71 -8.54 -7.69
C ARG A 44 7.10 -8.72 -6.31
N PHE A 45 6.33 -7.75 -5.85
CA PHE A 45 5.63 -7.84 -4.57
C PHE A 45 4.65 -9.03 -4.61
N PRO A 46 4.79 -10.04 -3.73
CA PRO A 46 3.87 -11.16 -3.69
C PRO A 46 2.46 -10.67 -3.33
N ASN A 47 1.47 -10.98 -4.16
CA ASN A 47 0.07 -10.67 -3.87
C ASN A 47 -0.65 -11.94 -3.38
N VAL A 48 -0.71 -12.11 -2.06
CA VAL A 48 -1.43 -13.20 -1.40
C VAL A 48 -2.89 -12.78 -1.20
N ARG A 49 -3.81 -13.66 -1.61
CA ARG A 49 -5.27 -13.54 -1.44
C ARG A 49 -5.86 -14.91 -1.15
N ASN A 50 -6.34 -15.13 0.07
CA ASN A 50 -7.04 -16.36 0.43
C ASN A 50 -8.55 -16.14 0.47
N ARG A 51 -9.30 -17.03 -0.21
CA ARG A 51 -10.77 -17.01 -0.18
C ARG A 51 -11.30 -17.42 1.20
N HIS A 52 -10.73 -18.48 1.77
CA HIS A 52 -11.06 -19.00 3.09
C HIS A 52 -9.99 -18.60 4.07
N TRP A 53 -10.38 -18.13 5.26
CA TRP A 53 -9.41 -17.63 6.25
C TRP A 53 -8.99 -18.70 7.26
N SER A 54 -9.70 -19.83 7.25
CA SER A 54 -9.45 -20.94 8.15
C SER A 54 -9.77 -22.29 7.50
N HIS A 55 -9.25 -23.35 8.10
CA HIS A 55 -9.58 -24.74 7.79
C HIS A 55 -9.41 -25.59 9.06
N ASP A 56 -10.46 -26.30 9.47
CA ASP A 56 -10.52 -27.03 10.76
C ASP A 56 -10.17 -26.09 11.93
N ARG A 57 -9.07 -26.33 12.63
CA ARG A 57 -8.57 -25.50 13.73
C ARG A 57 -7.46 -24.52 13.35
N TYR A 58 -7.14 -24.44 12.05
CA TYR A 58 -6.07 -23.58 11.54
C TYR A 58 -6.66 -22.29 10.99
N VAL A 59 -6.03 -21.16 11.34
CA VAL A 59 -6.44 -19.82 10.89
C VAL A 59 -5.24 -19.09 10.32
N LEU A 60 -5.46 -18.38 9.22
CA LEU A 60 -4.50 -17.47 8.63
C LEU A 60 -4.73 -16.07 9.20
N VAL A 61 -3.66 -15.32 9.43
CA VAL A 61 -3.70 -13.90 9.82
C VAL A 61 -2.58 -13.13 9.15
N GLY A 62 -2.72 -11.81 9.05
CA GLY A 62 -1.68 -10.94 8.47
C GLY A 62 -1.30 -11.35 7.04
N ASP A 63 -0.02 -11.27 6.70
CA ASP A 63 0.48 -11.52 5.34
C ASP A 63 0.28 -12.98 4.87
N ALA A 64 0.20 -13.95 5.78
CA ALA A 64 -0.14 -15.33 5.42
C ALA A 64 -1.58 -15.46 4.92
N LEU A 65 -2.47 -14.61 5.43
CA LEU A 65 -3.85 -14.53 4.95
C LEU A 65 -3.95 -13.67 3.68
N ARG A 66 -3.24 -12.54 3.66
CA ARG A 66 -3.27 -11.57 2.56
C ARG A 66 -2.19 -10.50 2.70
N THR A 67 -1.68 -10.02 1.58
CA THR A 67 -0.70 -8.92 1.56
C THR A 67 -1.35 -7.61 1.09
N ALA A 68 -1.25 -6.55 1.87
CA ALA A 68 -1.57 -5.19 1.39
C ALA A 68 -0.30 -4.55 0.81
N HIS A 69 -0.39 -3.93 -0.37
CA HIS A 69 0.76 -3.26 -0.97
C HIS A 69 1.35 -2.21 -0.01
N PHE A 70 2.68 -2.17 0.10
CA PHE A 70 3.39 -1.36 1.09
C PHE A 70 3.17 0.15 0.92
N SER A 71 2.69 0.60 -0.24
CA SER A 71 2.41 2.01 -0.55
C SER A 71 1.37 2.70 0.34
N ILE A 72 0.60 1.93 1.11
CA ILE A 72 -0.36 2.44 2.10
C ILE A 72 0.03 2.11 3.56
N GLY A 73 1.20 1.47 3.78
CA GLY A 73 1.77 1.24 5.12
C GLY A 73 0.86 0.50 6.11
N SER A 74 0.08 -0.49 5.66
CA SER A 74 -0.98 -1.09 6.48
C SER A 74 -0.77 -2.55 6.89
N GLY A 75 0.29 -3.23 6.44
CA GLY A 75 0.52 -4.67 6.69
C GLY A 75 0.55 -5.04 8.17
N THR A 76 1.43 -4.41 8.96
CA THR A 76 1.55 -4.67 10.41
C THR A 76 0.26 -4.36 11.15
N ARG A 77 -0.39 -3.24 10.80
CA ARG A 77 -1.68 -2.85 11.39
C ARG A 77 -2.74 -3.91 11.12
N LEU A 78 -2.87 -4.38 9.88
CA LEU A 78 -3.81 -5.43 9.51
C LEU A 78 -3.57 -6.73 10.30
N ALA A 79 -2.30 -7.14 10.44
CA ALA A 79 -1.95 -8.35 11.19
C ALA A 79 -2.38 -8.24 12.66
N ILE A 80 -2.15 -7.09 13.29
CA ILE A 80 -2.54 -6.84 14.68
C ILE A 80 -4.07 -6.78 14.82
N GLU A 81 -4.76 -6.07 13.92
CA GLU A 81 -6.22 -5.99 13.93
C GLU A 81 -6.87 -7.37 13.70
N ASP A 82 -6.26 -8.21 12.86
CA ASP A 82 -6.70 -9.58 12.64
C ASP A 82 -6.55 -10.42 13.91
N ALA A 83 -5.43 -10.31 14.62
CA ALA A 83 -5.22 -11.01 15.89
C ALA A 83 -6.21 -10.56 16.99
N ILE A 84 -6.46 -9.25 17.11
CA ILE A 84 -7.43 -8.69 18.07
C ILE A 84 -8.84 -9.20 17.77
N ALA A 85 -9.24 -9.24 16.50
CA ALA A 85 -10.57 -9.71 16.13
C ALA A 85 -10.74 -11.22 16.33
N LEU A 86 -9.69 -12.00 16.08
CA LEU A 86 -9.70 -13.43 16.37
C LEU A 86 -9.84 -13.70 17.87
N GLU A 87 -9.10 -12.97 18.72
CA GLU A 87 -9.20 -13.07 20.18
C GLU A 87 -10.61 -12.76 20.68
N ARG A 88 -11.21 -11.67 20.19
CA ARG A 88 -12.60 -11.32 20.53
C ARG A 88 -13.60 -12.39 20.12
N ALA A 89 -13.48 -12.92 18.90
CA ALA A 89 -14.36 -13.97 18.41
C ALA A 89 -14.23 -15.25 19.24
N LEU A 90 -13.03 -15.60 19.71
CA LEU A 90 -12.81 -16.72 20.63
C LEU A 90 -13.51 -16.47 21.97
N TYR A 91 -13.37 -15.27 22.54
CA TYR A 91 -13.99 -14.91 23.81
C TYR A 91 -15.53 -14.94 23.72
N ASP A 92 -16.10 -14.27 22.70
CA ASP A 92 -17.55 -14.10 22.53
C ASP A 92 -18.29 -15.44 22.28
N THR A 93 -17.59 -16.43 21.74
CA THR A 93 -18.14 -17.77 21.45
C THR A 93 -17.85 -18.79 22.54
N GLY A 94 -17.28 -18.38 23.68
CA GLY A 94 -16.89 -19.30 24.75
C GLY A 94 -15.85 -20.33 24.31
N TYR A 95 -14.92 -19.93 23.43
CA TYR A 95 -13.86 -20.76 22.85
C TYR A 95 -14.34 -21.94 21.99
N ASN A 96 -15.55 -21.84 21.41
CA ASN A 96 -15.99 -22.75 20.36
C ASN A 96 -15.22 -22.42 19.06
N ILE A 97 -14.24 -23.25 18.70
CA ILE A 97 -13.33 -22.96 17.58
C ILE A 97 -14.06 -22.75 16.25
N PRO A 98 -14.95 -23.66 15.77
CA PRO A 98 -15.69 -23.41 14.52
C PRO A 98 -16.45 -22.09 14.52
N ALA A 99 -17.19 -21.78 15.59
CA ALA A 99 -17.96 -20.55 15.69
C ALA A 99 -17.08 -19.29 15.74
N ALA A 100 -15.95 -19.36 16.44
CA ALA A 100 -15.00 -18.26 16.54
C ALA A 100 -14.37 -17.92 15.18
N LEU A 101 -13.96 -18.93 14.41
CA LEU A 101 -13.34 -18.72 13.10
C LEU A 101 -14.31 -18.12 12.08
N GLU A 102 -15.58 -18.55 12.10
CA GLU A 102 -16.65 -17.95 11.31
C GLU A 102 -16.91 -16.49 11.74
N GLY A 103 -17.05 -16.24 13.04
CA GLY A 103 -17.27 -14.90 13.58
C GLY A 103 -16.13 -13.93 13.26
N TYR A 104 -14.88 -14.38 13.37
CA TYR A 104 -13.69 -13.63 12.98
C TYR A 104 -13.75 -13.21 11.51
N GLU A 105 -14.01 -14.16 10.61
CA GLU A 105 -14.06 -13.90 9.18
C GLU A 105 -15.18 -12.92 8.83
N VAL A 106 -16.40 -13.13 9.35
CA VAL A 106 -17.56 -12.26 9.12
C VAL A 106 -17.30 -10.82 9.60
N ALA A 107 -16.75 -10.66 10.79
CA ALA A 107 -16.51 -9.35 11.38
C ALA A 107 -15.40 -8.56 10.64
N ARG A 108 -14.36 -9.25 10.16
CA ARG A 108 -13.18 -8.61 9.57
C ARG A 108 -13.25 -8.43 8.06
N ARG A 109 -13.90 -9.34 7.34
CA ARG A 109 -13.90 -9.35 5.87
C ARG A 109 -14.25 -8.00 5.23
N PRO A 110 -15.33 -7.30 5.62
CA PRO A 110 -15.70 -6.03 4.97
C PRO A 110 -14.65 -4.92 5.18
N ILE A 111 -14.05 -4.85 6.37
CA ILE A 111 -13.03 -3.85 6.71
C ILE A 111 -11.78 -4.07 5.88
N VAL A 112 -11.38 -5.34 5.78
CA VAL A 112 -10.16 -5.73 5.11
C VAL A 112 -10.29 -5.61 3.60
N GLU A 113 -11.40 -6.05 3.00
CA GLU A 113 -11.63 -5.93 1.55
C GLU A 113 -11.56 -4.47 1.09
N LYS A 114 -12.17 -3.54 1.83
CA LYS A 114 -12.06 -2.09 1.56
C LYS A 114 -10.62 -1.57 1.65
N LEU A 115 -9.82 -2.12 2.56
CA LEU A 115 -8.43 -1.70 2.72
C LEU A 115 -7.55 -2.27 1.60
N LEU A 116 -7.80 -3.52 1.18
CA LEU A 116 -7.11 -4.13 0.04
C LEU A 116 -7.42 -3.41 -1.25
N GLU A 117 -8.67 -2.99 -1.47
CA GLU A 117 -9.04 -2.19 -2.65
C GLU A 117 -8.25 -0.86 -2.69
N ALA A 118 -8.11 -0.19 -1.56
CA ALA A 118 -7.30 1.02 -1.45
C ALA A 118 -5.79 0.75 -1.70
N ALA A 119 -5.29 -0.40 -1.25
CA ALA A 119 -3.91 -0.82 -1.50
C ALA A 119 -3.69 -1.10 -3.00
N ASP A 120 -4.62 -1.81 -3.64
CA ASP A 120 -4.56 -2.18 -5.05
C ASP A 120 -4.73 -0.94 -5.96
N SER A 121 -5.58 0.02 -5.58
CA SER A 121 -5.67 1.33 -6.22
C SER A 121 -4.34 2.09 -6.13
N SER A 122 -3.76 2.16 -4.93
CA SER A 122 -2.46 2.83 -4.76
C SER A 122 -1.34 2.12 -5.52
N ALA A 123 -1.34 0.79 -5.59
CA ALA A 123 -0.33 0.03 -6.33
C ALA A 123 -0.41 0.32 -7.83
N ARG A 124 -1.61 0.31 -8.42
CA ARG A 124 -1.83 0.64 -9.84
C ARG A 124 -1.38 2.06 -10.19
N TRP A 125 -1.58 3.02 -9.28
CA TRP A 125 -1.05 4.38 -9.44
C TRP A 125 0.49 4.37 -9.54
N TYR A 126 1.19 3.63 -8.66
CA TYR A 126 2.66 3.49 -8.73
C TYR A 126 3.14 2.72 -9.98
N GLU A 127 2.36 1.78 -10.51
CA GLU A 127 2.69 1.08 -11.75
C GLU A 127 2.71 2.04 -12.96
N SER A 128 1.95 3.13 -12.89
CA SER A 128 1.87 4.18 -13.92
C SER A 128 2.59 5.47 -13.54
N PHE A 129 3.62 5.36 -12.68
CA PHE A 129 4.36 6.53 -12.17
C PHE A 129 4.94 7.44 -13.29
N PRO A 130 5.56 6.91 -14.38
CA PRO A 130 6.08 7.75 -15.45
C PRO A 130 5.01 8.60 -16.15
N GLN A 131 3.77 8.11 -16.23
CA GLN A 131 2.64 8.85 -16.79
C GLN A 131 2.23 9.98 -15.84
N HIS A 132 2.18 9.72 -14.53
CA HIS A 132 1.85 10.73 -13.53
C HIS A 132 2.90 11.84 -13.44
N MET A 133 4.18 11.53 -13.67
CA MET A 133 5.26 12.52 -13.72
C MET A 133 5.14 13.55 -14.87
N ARG A 134 4.19 13.37 -15.79
CA ARG A 134 3.88 14.35 -16.85
C ARG A 134 2.86 15.41 -16.42
N LEU A 135 2.21 15.23 -15.28
CA LEU A 135 1.26 16.18 -14.71
C LEU A 135 1.98 17.44 -14.20
N GLN A 136 1.27 18.56 -14.14
CA GLN A 136 1.78 19.73 -13.43
C GLN A 136 1.88 19.43 -11.93
N THR A 137 2.78 20.13 -11.23
CA THR A 137 3.11 19.83 -9.81
C THR A 137 1.88 19.69 -8.92
N MET A 138 0.89 20.58 -9.06
CA MET A 138 -0.28 20.62 -8.22
C MET A 138 -1.27 19.48 -8.53
N GLU A 139 -1.41 19.15 -9.82
CA GLU A 139 -2.17 17.99 -10.31
C GLU A 139 -1.53 16.67 -9.86
N PHE A 140 -0.19 16.56 -9.96
CA PHE A 140 0.56 15.41 -9.47
C PHE A 140 0.36 15.21 -7.98
N ALA A 141 0.48 16.27 -7.18
CA ALA A 141 0.30 16.22 -5.74
C ALA A 141 -1.12 15.76 -5.37
N MET A 142 -2.15 16.31 -6.01
CA MET A 142 -3.53 15.89 -5.79
C MET A 142 -3.76 14.43 -6.19
N SER A 143 -3.30 14.03 -7.38
CA SER A 143 -3.37 12.65 -7.87
C SER A 143 -2.70 11.68 -6.88
N TYR A 144 -1.52 12.04 -6.37
CA TYR A 144 -0.81 11.25 -5.38
C TYR A 144 -1.59 11.13 -4.06
N ILE A 145 -2.12 12.23 -3.53
CA ILE A 145 -2.89 12.23 -2.27
C ILE A 145 -4.12 11.33 -2.38
N GLN A 146 -4.82 11.38 -3.52
CA GLN A 146 -6.08 10.65 -3.74
C GLN A 146 -5.90 9.23 -4.27
N ARG A 147 -4.68 8.79 -4.60
CA ARG A 147 -4.37 7.49 -5.26
C ARG A 147 -5.01 6.24 -4.63
N SER A 148 -5.26 6.28 -3.32
CA SER A 148 -5.84 5.16 -2.56
C SER A 148 -7.37 5.22 -2.48
N GLY A 149 -8.00 6.29 -2.94
CA GLY A 149 -9.45 6.55 -2.79
C GLY A 149 -9.90 6.84 -1.36
N ARG A 150 -8.99 6.92 -0.38
CA ARG A 150 -9.31 7.11 1.05
C ARG A 150 -9.37 8.57 1.50
N VAL A 151 -8.94 9.48 0.64
CA VAL A 151 -8.92 10.92 0.87
C VAL A 151 -9.67 11.56 -0.29
N ASP A 152 -10.95 11.87 -0.06
CA ASP A 152 -11.73 12.73 -0.95
C ASP A 152 -11.35 14.21 -0.74
N PHE A 153 -11.84 15.07 -1.64
CA PHE A 153 -11.50 16.49 -1.63
C PHE A 153 -12.01 17.21 -0.38
N GLY A 154 -13.21 16.86 0.10
CA GLY A 154 -13.79 17.43 1.33
C GLY A 154 -12.94 17.11 2.57
N LYS A 155 -12.53 15.85 2.71
CA LYS A 155 -11.62 15.39 3.75
C LYS A 155 -10.24 16.06 3.62
N LEU A 156 -9.74 16.24 2.41
CA LEU A 156 -8.47 16.94 2.19
C LEU A 156 -8.55 18.41 2.59
N ARG A 157 -9.68 19.07 2.33
CA ARG A 157 -9.92 20.46 2.74
C ARG A 157 -9.86 20.62 4.27
N LEU A 158 -10.33 19.62 5.01
CA LEU A 158 -10.23 19.60 6.48
C LEU A 158 -8.79 19.31 6.96
N LEU A 159 -8.11 18.34 6.35
CA LEU A 159 -6.78 17.91 6.78
C LEU A 159 -5.64 18.84 6.33
N SER A 160 -5.81 19.53 5.21
CA SER A 160 -4.77 20.33 4.54
C SER A 160 -5.39 21.55 3.83
N PRO A 161 -6.02 22.48 4.57
CA PRO A 161 -6.76 23.60 3.98
C PRO A 161 -5.88 24.52 3.12
N LYS A 162 -4.62 24.73 3.50
CA LYS A 162 -3.67 25.55 2.73
C LYS A 162 -3.33 24.95 1.36
N PHE A 163 -3.26 23.62 1.29
CA PHE A 163 -3.01 22.93 0.02
C PHE A 163 -4.21 23.07 -0.90
N VAL A 164 -5.43 22.87 -0.39
CA VAL A 164 -6.66 23.01 -1.18
C VAL A 164 -6.85 24.44 -1.68
N ALA A 165 -6.60 25.45 -0.85
CA ALA A 165 -6.66 26.85 -1.27
C ALA A 165 -5.68 27.13 -2.43
N ALA A 166 -4.42 26.68 -2.32
CA ALA A 166 -3.43 26.84 -3.38
C ALA A 166 -3.79 26.06 -4.66
N TYR A 167 -4.44 24.90 -4.52
CA TYR A 167 -4.95 24.10 -5.65
C TYR A 167 -6.07 24.86 -6.39
N GLU A 168 -7.02 25.43 -5.65
CA GLU A 168 -8.15 26.20 -6.19
C GLU A 168 -7.71 27.53 -6.82
N GLU A 169 -6.70 28.20 -6.26
CA GLU A 169 -6.09 29.42 -6.83
C GLU A 169 -5.49 29.19 -8.24
N GLN A 170 -5.10 27.96 -8.56
CA GLN A 170 -4.64 27.57 -9.90
C GLN A 170 -5.80 27.24 -10.86
N GLY A 171 -7.05 27.47 -10.45
CA GLY A 171 -8.25 27.19 -11.25
C GLY A 171 -8.62 25.71 -11.30
N LEU A 172 -8.00 24.87 -10.49
CA LEU A 172 -8.27 23.44 -10.42
C LEU A 172 -9.38 23.15 -9.38
N SER A 173 -10.26 22.19 -9.67
CA SER A 173 -11.40 21.86 -8.80
C SER A 173 -11.63 20.35 -8.70
N GLU A 174 -12.53 19.96 -7.78
CA GLU A 174 -13.00 18.58 -7.68
C GLU A 174 -13.68 18.17 -9.00
N GLY A 175 -13.11 17.18 -9.69
CA GLY A 175 -13.57 16.72 -11.01
C GLY A 175 -12.72 17.18 -12.21
N TYR A 176 -11.63 17.92 -12.00
CA TYR A 176 -10.70 18.28 -13.08
C TYR A 176 -10.18 17.06 -13.88
N PHE A 177 -10.02 15.91 -13.22
CA PHE A 177 -9.61 14.64 -13.86
C PHE A 177 -10.76 13.82 -14.46
N LEU A 178 -12.00 14.33 -14.43
CA LEU A 178 -13.19 13.71 -15.03
C LEU A 178 -13.62 14.38 -16.36
N GLN A 179 -12.86 15.37 -16.83
CA GLN A 179 -12.97 15.99 -18.16
C GLN A 179 -11.90 15.45 -19.10
#